data_AF-R7V714-F1
#
_entry.id   AF-R7V714-F1
#
_cell.length_a   1.000
_cell.length_b   1.000
_cell.length_c   1.000
_cell.angle_alpha   90.00
_cell.angle_beta   90.00
_cell.angle_gamma   90.00
#
_symmetry.space_group_name_H-M   'P 1'
#
loop_
_entity.id
_entity.type
_entity.pdbx_description
1 polymer ?
#
loop_
_entity_poly.entity_id
_entity_poly.type
_entity_poly.pdbx_seq_one_letter_code
_entity_poly.pdbx_strand_id
1 'polypeptide(L)'
;GCSFCIPCASHYNGCSFCISCASHSNGCSFCISCVPNYNGCSFCISCASHSNGCSFCISCASHYNGCSFCISCASHYNGCSFCISCASHSNGCSFCISCALHFNGCSFCIPCASHYNGCSFCISCASHSNGCSFCISCVPNYNGCSF
;
A
#
# COMPACT_ATOMS: atom_id res chain seq x y z
N GLY A 1 7.54 -22.08 16.07
CA GLY A 1 7.05 -20.71 16.26
C GLY A 1 7.26 -20.23 17.68
N CYS A 2 7.31 -18.92 17.91
CA CYS A 2 7.45 -18.28 19.23
C CYS A 2 6.19 -17.47 19.60
N SER A 3 5.84 -17.40 20.88
CA SER A 3 4.80 -16.48 21.36
C SER A 3 5.28 -15.03 21.31
N PHE A 4 6.54 -14.80 21.68
CA PHE A 4 7.12 -13.47 21.79
C PHE A 4 8.60 -13.50 21.45
N CYS A 5 9.08 -12.54 20.65
CA CYS A 5 10.44 -12.50 20.15
C CYS A 5 11.02 -11.05 20.21
N ILE A 6 12.09 -10.85 21.00
CA ILE A 6 12.89 -9.61 21.09
C ILE A 6 14.39 -9.92 21.28
N PRO A 7 15.30 -9.44 20.40
CA PRO A 7 15.19 -9.30 18.95
C PRO A 7 15.44 -10.65 18.24
N CYS A 8 14.94 -10.82 17.02
CA CYS A 8 15.22 -12.02 16.22
C CYS A 8 16.24 -11.70 15.12
N ALA A 9 17.45 -12.24 15.25
CA ALA A 9 18.53 -12.03 14.28
C ALA A 9 18.33 -12.85 12.99
N SER A 10 17.62 -13.97 13.05
CA SER A 10 17.53 -14.95 11.97
C SER A 10 16.08 -15.31 11.59
N HIS A 11 15.97 -16.06 10.49
CA HIS A 11 14.71 -16.54 9.92
C HIS A 11 13.85 -17.24 10.97
N TYR A 12 12.57 -16.87 11.06
CA TYR A 12 11.59 -17.63 11.84
C TYR A 12 10.31 -17.93 11.05
N ASN A 13 9.75 -19.11 11.33
CA ASN A 13 8.45 -19.57 10.84
C ASN A 13 7.46 -19.53 12.01
N GLY A 14 6.52 -18.58 11.97
CA GLY A 14 5.47 -18.41 12.96
C GLY A 14 5.92 -17.67 14.22
N CYS A 15 5.41 -16.46 14.44
CA CYS A 15 5.48 -15.78 15.74
C CYS A 15 4.16 -15.09 16.06
N SER A 16 3.71 -15.09 17.32
CA SER A 16 2.54 -14.28 17.70
C SER A 16 2.90 -12.79 17.78
N PHE A 17 4.05 -12.45 18.38
CA PHE A 17 4.49 -11.08 18.55
C PHE A 17 6.01 -10.90 18.39
N CYS A 18 6.42 -10.03 17.47
CA CYS A 18 7.82 -9.72 17.22
C CYS A 18 8.07 -8.20 17.28
N ILE A 19 9.03 -7.77 18.11
CA ILE A 19 9.43 -6.35 18.12
C ILE A 19 10.30 -6.01 16.92
N SER A 20 11.32 -6.83 16.65
CA SER A 20 12.25 -6.54 15.56
C SER A 20 12.74 -7.84 14.93
N CYS A 21 12.60 -7.91 13.60
CA CYS A 21 13.15 -8.97 12.77
C CYS A 21 14.18 -8.40 11.78
N ALA A 22 15.41 -8.90 11.87
CA ALA A 22 16.53 -8.40 11.09
C ALA A 22 16.66 -9.03 9.69
N SER A 23 15.93 -10.10 9.35
CA SER A 23 16.17 -10.86 8.11
C SER A 23 14.91 -11.30 7.37
N HIS A 24 14.24 -12.34 7.81
CA HIS A 24 13.04 -12.84 7.14
C HIS A 24 12.08 -13.42 8.17
N SER A 25 10.81 -13.12 7.99
CA SER A 25 9.76 -13.70 8.81
C SER A 25 8.66 -14.21 7.91
N ASN A 26 8.24 -15.44 8.20
CA ASN A 26 7.17 -16.11 7.50
C ASN A 26 6.09 -16.45 8.52
N GLY A 27 4.97 -15.75 8.46
CA GLY A 27 3.88 -15.85 9.43
C GLY A 27 4.23 -15.17 10.75
N CYS A 28 3.65 -13.99 10.99
CA CYS A 28 3.52 -13.50 12.36
C CYS A 28 2.30 -12.59 12.55
N SER A 29 1.65 -12.71 13.71
CA SER A 29 0.40 -12.00 13.95
C SER A 29 0.63 -10.50 14.14
N PHE A 30 1.67 -10.12 14.88
CA PHE A 30 1.98 -8.73 15.16
C PHE A 30 3.49 -8.45 15.09
N CYS A 31 3.87 -7.51 14.22
CA CYS A 31 5.26 -7.08 14.06
C CYS A 31 5.38 -5.56 14.21
N ILE A 32 6.29 -5.10 15.09
CA ILE A 32 6.59 -3.66 15.21
C ILE A 32 7.50 -3.21 14.06
N SER A 33 8.61 -3.90 13.84
CA SER A 33 9.57 -3.52 12.80
C SER A 33 10.17 -4.73 12.09
N CYS A 34 10.20 -4.68 10.76
CA CYS A 34 10.89 -5.66 9.92
C CYS A 34 11.76 -4.96 8.86
N VAL A 35 13.00 -5.45 8.69
CA VAL A 35 14.05 -4.69 7.97
C VAL A 35 14.74 -5.47 6.85
N PRO A 36 14.20 -6.62 6.41
CA PRO A 36 14.15 -6.76 4.95
C PRO A 36 12.82 -7.27 4.40
N ASN A 37 12.49 -8.54 4.60
CA ASN A 37 11.40 -9.18 3.87
C ASN A 37 10.44 -9.87 4.84
N TYR A 38 9.16 -9.63 4.62
CA TYR A 38 8.10 -10.18 5.44
C TYR A 38 7.06 -10.89 4.57
N ASN A 39 6.71 -12.12 4.91
CA ASN A 39 5.66 -12.87 4.22
C ASN A 39 4.58 -13.29 5.24
N GLY A 40 3.35 -12.78 5.08
CA GLY A 40 2.20 -13.15 5.91
C GLY A 40 2.18 -12.51 7.30
N CYS A 41 1.71 -11.27 7.41
CA CYS A 41 1.48 -10.59 8.71
C CYS A 41 0.00 -10.26 8.92
N SER A 42 -0.54 -10.39 10.13
CA SER A 42 -1.85 -9.78 10.39
C SER A 42 -1.71 -8.27 10.59
N PHE A 43 -0.71 -7.83 11.37
CA PHE A 43 -0.50 -6.43 11.70
C PHE A 43 0.98 -6.04 11.74
N CYS A 44 1.37 -5.08 10.90
CA CYS A 44 2.71 -4.53 10.85
C CYS A 44 2.70 -3.02 11.10
N ILE A 45 3.52 -2.54 12.04
CA ILE A 45 3.70 -1.10 12.25
C ILE A 45 4.65 -0.53 11.18
N SER A 46 5.82 -1.11 11.00
CA SER A 46 6.80 -0.60 10.06
C SER A 46 7.51 -1.71 9.29
N CYS A 47 7.51 -1.59 7.97
CA CYS A 47 8.27 -2.42 7.06
C CYS A 47 9.22 -1.55 6.23
N ALA A 48 10.53 -1.79 6.34
CA ALA A 48 11.52 -1.02 5.60
C ALA A 48 11.57 -1.43 4.11
N SER A 49 11.43 -2.72 3.81
CA SER A 49 11.76 -3.23 2.47
C SER A 49 10.56 -3.85 1.78
N HIS A 50 10.38 -5.17 1.87
CA HIS A 50 9.29 -5.85 1.18
C HIS A 50 8.36 -6.53 2.15
N SER A 51 7.06 -6.38 1.88
CA SER A 51 6.04 -7.16 2.54
C SER A 51 5.13 -7.80 1.50
N ASN A 52 4.88 -9.09 1.68
CA ASN A 52 3.98 -9.87 0.86
C ASN A 52 2.89 -10.44 1.76
N GLY A 53 1.64 -10.08 1.50
CA GLY A 53 0.50 -10.53 2.29
C GLY A 53 0.53 -9.97 3.71
N CYS A 54 -0.12 -8.83 3.94
CA CYS A 54 -0.46 -8.45 5.30
C CYS A 54 -1.80 -7.73 5.42
N SER A 55 -2.56 -8.03 6.48
CA SER A 55 -3.91 -7.49 6.60
C SER A 55 -3.90 -5.99 6.92
N PHE A 56 -2.99 -5.54 7.79
CA PHE A 56 -2.91 -4.15 8.20
C PHE A 56 -1.46 -3.68 8.31
N CYS A 57 -1.12 -2.61 7.58
CA CYS A 57 0.18 -1.95 7.64
C CYS A 57 0.03 -0.47 7.95
N ILE A 58 0.76 0.01 8.96
CA ILE A 58 0.86 1.45 9.22
C ILE A 58 1.82 2.11 8.22
N SER A 59 3.05 1.61 8.10
CA SER A 59 4.04 2.25 7.24
C SER A 59 4.90 1.25 6.49
N CYS A 60 5.02 1.45 5.19
CA CYS A 60 5.97 0.72 4.35
C CYS A 60 6.81 1.68 3.53
N ALA A 61 8.14 1.54 3.61
CA ALA A 61 9.03 2.44 2.91
C ALA A 61 9.19 2.09 1.43
N SER A 62 9.30 0.81 1.06
CA SER A 62 9.53 0.45 -0.35
C SER A 62 8.42 -0.34 -1.01
N HIS A 63 8.33 -1.65 -0.83
CA HIS A 63 7.45 -2.48 -1.66
C HIS A 63 6.42 -3.26 -0.85
N TYR A 64 5.18 -3.18 -1.31
CA TYR A 64 4.07 -3.95 -0.76
C TYR A 64 3.35 -4.73 -1.85
N ASN A 65 3.16 -6.03 -1.64
CA ASN A 65 2.31 -6.87 -2.46
C ASN A 65 1.22 -7.48 -1.59
N GLY A 66 -0.05 -7.16 -1.86
CA GLY A 66 -1.19 -7.75 -1.16
C GLY A 66 -1.35 -7.26 0.27
N CYS A 67 -2.19 -6.25 0.46
CA CYS A 67 -2.60 -5.68 1.73
C CYS A 67 -4.10 -5.42 1.73
N SER A 68 -4.76 -5.67 2.85
CA SER A 68 -6.15 -5.21 2.99
C SER A 68 -6.19 -3.72 3.32
N PHE A 69 -5.32 -3.25 4.22
CA PHE A 69 -5.33 -1.87 4.67
C PHE A 69 -3.92 -1.32 4.90
N CYS A 70 -3.58 -0.25 4.19
CA CYS A 70 -2.30 0.45 4.34
C CYS A 70 -2.53 1.94 4.65
N ILE A 71 -1.91 2.44 5.72
CA ILE A 71 -1.94 3.88 6.04
C ILE A 71 -0.97 4.64 5.13
N SER A 72 0.30 4.23 5.09
CA SER A 72 1.31 4.94 4.31
C SER A 72 2.23 3.98 3.57
N CYS A 73 2.40 4.22 2.27
CA CYS A 73 3.41 3.59 1.45
C CYS A 73 4.22 4.66 0.72
N ALA A 74 5.54 4.66 0.91
CA ALA A 74 6.39 5.68 0.31
C ALA A 74 6.73 5.36 -1.16
N SER A 75 6.97 4.09 -1.51
CA SER A 75 7.34 3.74 -2.90
C SER A 75 6.21 3.07 -3.65
N HIS A 76 6.15 1.74 -3.63
CA HIS A 76 5.37 0.96 -4.57
C HIS A 76 4.42 0.03 -3.83
N TYR A 77 3.20 0.00 -4.33
CA TYR A 77 2.16 -0.85 -3.79
C TYR A 77 1.46 -1.61 -4.93
N ASN A 78 1.22 -2.91 -4.75
CA ASN A 78 0.48 -3.77 -5.68
C ASN A 78 -0.64 -4.56 -4.96
N GLY A 79 -1.90 -4.34 -5.36
CA GLY A 79 -3.10 -5.05 -4.87
C GLY A 79 -3.53 -4.68 -3.44
N CYS A 80 -4.29 -3.59 -3.27
CA CYS A 80 -4.78 -3.08 -1.96
C CYS A 80 -6.29 -3.03 -1.94
N SER A 81 -6.92 -3.32 -0.82
CA SER A 81 -8.32 -2.93 -0.67
C SER A 81 -8.45 -1.45 -0.30
N PHE A 82 -7.63 -0.96 0.64
CA PHE A 82 -7.70 0.41 1.13
C PHE A 82 -6.33 1.00 1.42
N CYS A 83 -6.02 2.14 0.80
CA CYS A 83 -4.79 2.88 1.04
C CYS A 83 -5.10 4.34 1.40
N ILE A 84 -4.57 4.83 2.52
CA ILE A 84 -4.71 6.25 2.88
C ILE A 84 -3.76 7.11 2.06
N SER A 85 -2.47 6.78 2.04
CA SER A 85 -1.47 7.59 1.35
C SER A 85 -0.45 6.72 0.62
N CYS A 86 -0.26 6.99 -0.67
CA CYS A 86 0.83 6.44 -1.47
C CYS A 86 1.63 7.57 -2.12
N ALA A 87 2.92 7.65 -1.83
CA ALA A 87 3.74 8.76 -2.33
C ALA A 87 4.23 8.55 -3.76
N SER A 88 4.37 7.31 -4.25
CA SER A 88 4.86 7.09 -5.62
C SER A 88 3.94 6.29 -6.53
N HIS A 89 3.86 4.97 -6.39
CA HIS A 89 3.18 4.14 -7.38
C HIS A 89 2.25 3.15 -6.72
N SER A 90 1.05 3.05 -7.26
CA SER A 90 0.05 2.08 -6.83
C SER A 90 -0.54 1.39 -8.06
N ASN A 91 -0.61 0.06 -7.97
CA ASN A 91 -1.21 -0.79 -8.99
C ASN A 91 -2.30 -1.62 -8.33
N GLY A 92 -3.55 -1.46 -8.76
CA GLY A 92 -4.69 -2.19 -8.22
C GLY A 92 -4.99 -1.80 -6.77
N CYS A 93 -5.88 -0.83 -6.58
CA CYS A 93 -6.41 -0.49 -5.27
C CYS A 93 -7.91 -0.28 -5.32
N SER A 94 -8.71 -0.86 -4.44
CA SER A 94 -10.16 -0.58 -4.48
C SER A 94 -10.46 0.86 -4.04
N PHE A 95 -9.82 1.33 -2.97
CA PHE A 95 -10.04 2.67 -2.44
C PHE A 95 -8.73 3.33 -2.04
N CYS A 96 -8.42 4.48 -2.65
CA CYS A 96 -7.30 5.31 -2.24
C CYS A 96 -7.79 6.69 -1.80
N ILE A 97 -7.30 7.18 -0.66
CA ILE A 97 -7.45 8.59 -0.32
C ILE A 97 -6.44 9.34 -1.19
N SER A 98 -5.18 9.44 -0.79
CA SER A 98 -4.20 10.26 -1.49
C SER A 98 -3.15 9.44 -2.25
N CYS A 99 -2.92 9.79 -3.51
CA CYS A 99 -1.75 9.34 -4.25
C CYS A 99 -1.05 10.49 -4.96
N ALA A 100 0.27 10.60 -4.76
CA ALA A 100 1.02 11.75 -5.25
C ALA A 100 1.51 11.60 -6.71
N LEU A 101 2.00 10.43 -7.14
CA LEU A 101 2.64 10.29 -8.46
C LEU A 101 1.82 9.48 -9.47
N HIS A 102 1.71 8.17 -9.29
CA HIS A 102 1.16 7.28 -10.31
C HIS A 102 0.16 6.28 -9.73
N PHE A 103 -1.00 6.22 -10.35
CA PHE A 103 -2.02 5.22 -10.07
C PHE A 103 -2.39 4.43 -11.33
N ASN A 104 -2.41 3.12 -11.23
CA ASN A 104 -2.95 2.22 -12.25
C ASN A 104 -4.03 1.33 -11.63
N GLY A 105 -5.27 1.46 -12.08
CA GLY A 105 -6.39 0.64 -11.60
C GLY A 105 -6.83 0.99 -10.19
N CYS A 106 -7.87 1.81 -10.08
CA CYS A 106 -8.58 2.12 -8.84
C CYS A 106 -10.08 2.12 -9.04
N SER A 107 -10.85 1.65 -8.07
CA SER A 107 -12.30 1.86 -8.11
C SER A 107 -12.66 3.26 -7.64
N PHE A 108 -11.98 3.79 -6.62
CA PHE A 108 -12.35 5.07 -6.01
C PHE A 108 -11.14 5.84 -5.44
N CYS A 109 -10.99 7.12 -5.81
CA CYS A 109 -9.86 7.96 -5.38
C CYS A 109 -10.25 9.38 -4.89
N ILE A 110 -9.64 9.85 -3.78
CA ILE A 110 -9.84 11.21 -3.21
C ILE A 110 -8.57 11.81 -2.55
N PRO A 111 -7.70 12.63 -3.19
CA PRO A 111 -7.45 12.96 -4.61
C PRO A 111 -6.17 12.32 -5.19
N CYS A 112 -5.94 12.44 -6.52
CA CYS A 112 -4.70 12.02 -7.18
C CYS A 112 -3.93 13.21 -7.79
N ALA A 113 -2.66 13.38 -7.44
CA ALA A 113 -1.94 14.62 -7.73
C ALA A 113 -1.27 14.68 -9.12
N SER A 114 -0.96 13.56 -9.79
CA SER A 114 -0.34 13.67 -11.12
C SER A 114 -0.90 12.72 -12.17
N HIS A 115 -0.51 11.45 -12.19
CA HIS A 115 -0.85 10.57 -13.31
C HIS A 115 -1.75 9.41 -12.90
N TYR A 116 -2.84 9.24 -13.65
CA TYR A 116 -3.83 8.23 -13.34
C TYR A 116 -4.26 7.44 -14.61
N ASN A 117 -4.31 6.11 -14.53
CA ASN A 117 -4.79 5.21 -15.58
C ASN A 117 -5.86 4.22 -15.06
N GLY A 118 -7.09 4.28 -15.58
CA GLY A 118 -8.20 3.35 -15.27
C GLY A 118 -8.86 3.53 -13.89
N CYS A 119 -9.83 4.44 -13.74
CA CYS A 119 -10.56 4.74 -12.49
C CYS A 119 -12.04 4.53 -12.72
N SER A 120 -12.78 3.98 -11.76
CA SER A 120 -14.24 4.09 -11.83
C SER A 120 -14.72 5.47 -11.35
N PHE A 121 -14.18 5.98 -10.24
CA PHE A 121 -14.64 7.24 -9.64
C PHE A 121 -13.49 8.04 -9.02
N CYS A 122 -13.37 9.32 -9.36
CA CYS A 122 -12.40 10.22 -8.74
C CYS A 122 -13.05 11.55 -8.32
N ILE A 123 -12.71 12.04 -7.13
CA ILE A 123 -13.19 13.35 -6.68
C ILE A 123 -12.36 14.49 -7.29
N SER A 124 -11.04 14.41 -7.19
CA SER A 124 -10.17 15.44 -7.75
C SER A 124 -8.89 14.84 -8.32
N CYS A 125 -8.51 15.25 -9.53
CA CYS A 125 -7.20 14.93 -10.07
C CYS A 125 -6.54 16.13 -10.77
N ALA A 126 -5.24 16.30 -10.50
CA ALA A 126 -4.55 17.57 -10.72
C ALA A 126 -3.81 17.72 -12.07
N SER A 127 -3.57 16.65 -12.84
CA SER A 127 -2.93 16.84 -14.16
C SER A 127 -3.39 15.90 -15.28
N HIS A 128 -3.08 14.61 -15.23
CA HIS A 128 -3.31 13.70 -16.35
C HIS A 128 -4.10 12.47 -15.93
N SER A 129 -5.26 12.26 -16.55
CA SER A 129 -6.04 11.04 -16.41
C SER A 129 -6.33 10.41 -17.78
N ASN A 130 -6.28 9.08 -17.80
CA ASN A 130 -6.72 8.27 -18.94
C ASN A 130 -7.69 7.19 -18.43
N GLY A 131 -8.94 7.22 -18.87
CA GLY A 131 -9.96 6.22 -18.53
C GLY A 131 -10.51 6.32 -17.10
N CYS A 132 -10.91 7.51 -16.63
CA CYS A 132 -11.77 7.68 -15.44
C CYS A 132 -13.24 7.59 -15.86
N SER A 133 -14.06 6.69 -15.33
CA SER A 133 -15.48 6.63 -15.70
C SER A 133 -16.28 7.83 -15.19
N PHE A 134 -15.98 8.34 -13.99
CA PHE A 134 -16.64 9.51 -13.43
C PHE A 134 -15.69 10.36 -12.59
N CYS A 135 -15.63 11.66 -12.86
CA CYS A 135 -14.68 12.58 -12.23
C CYS A 135 -15.38 13.91 -11.83
N ILE A 136 -15.33 14.31 -10.54
CA ILE A 136 -16.03 15.54 -10.05
C ILE A 136 -15.29 16.83 -10.44
N SER A 137 -13.95 16.87 -10.25
CA SER A 137 -13.15 18.07 -10.50
C SER A 137 -11.79 17.73 -11.07
N CYS A 138 -11.36 18.47 -12.10
CA CYS A 138 -10.04 18.28 -12.66
C CYS A 138 -9.47 19.46 -13.45
N VAL A 139 -8.13 19.54 -13.48
CA VAL A 139 -7.33 20.54 -14.22
C VAL A 139 -6.79 19.93 -15.54
N PRO A 140 -6.26 20.71 -16.51
CA PRO A 140 -6.45 20.43 -17.93
C PRO A 140 -5.50 19.33 -18.46
N ASN A 141 -6.08 18.25 -18.99
CA ASN A 141 -5.55 17.23 -19.94
C ASN A 141 -6.26 15.89 -19.69
N TYR A 142 -7.55 15.83 -20.04
CA TYR A 142 -8.43 14.69 -19.78
C TYR A 142 -8.80 13.96 -21.06
N ASN A 143 -8.55 12.65 -21.11
CA ASN A 143 -9.00 11.77 -22.18
C ASN A 143 -9.89 10.66 -21.61
N GLY A 144 -11.14 10.60 -22.10
CA GLY A 144 -12.05 9.50 -21.80
C GLY A 144 -12.73 9.55 -20.43
N CYS A 145 -12.95 10.74 -19.88
CA CYS A 145 -13.61 10.91 -18.58
C CYS A 145 -14.97 11.58 -18.69
N SER A 146 -15.98 10.98 -18.06
CA SER A 146 -17.31 11.57 -17.89
C SER A 146 -17.33 12.44 -16.63
N PHE A 147 -18.02 13.58 -16.71
CA PHE A 147 -18.31 14.48 -15.59
C PHE A 147 -19.76 14.30 -15.15
#